data_AF-A0A1A6B084-F1
#
_entry.id   AF-A0A1A6B084-F1
#
_cell.length_a   1.000
_cell.length_b   1.000
_cell.length_c   1.000
_cell.angle_alpha   90.00
_cell.angle_beta   90.00
_cell.angle_gamma   90.00
#
_symmetry.space_group_name_H-M   'P 1'
#
loop_
_entity.id
_entity.type
_entity.pdbx_description
1 polymer ?
#
loop_
_entity_poly.entity_id
_entity_poly.type
_entity_poly.pdbx_seq_one_letter_code
_entity_poly.pdbx_strand_id
1 'polypeptide(L)'
;MAKNELKKNQLNYLEVIALSVAIIAPTFAMSMNVTLMASIASYSTGLVFFVSTLVIGCVAIAFVKFNQYISTAGSVYTFVQKSLGKKAGTASGWILFLAYFMFFTGCCCAFSGLFTEFINQISGVNLPWIPVAIICGITMWYISINEVAISTRVMLAFEGITILMILVLSVVIIAKTAMTTGLSLAPFKLNGNSIGSIGSAGVVALLCFGGFEGASSLGEESKDPKKVIPFALASTVIVTGLFFIFVSYAQVIGFGITKGGLEALTKSSSTTVDLSQKYIGKSFAIVLTFGASLSAFSSALGALTAGARILFTMSRDGNVPNVFTKVHHKHSTPYIALNVMLAAAVVVICLMFKNDGITTFGYLGTIGALALLISYLLTCLGAIIYFKAKNIWKIHNLILPTVGLFGLAFAFYSNIYPVPSYPANLFPYIVLGWTIVGFVFSQIYRKSHEVSHEELLHEDLYEENEENAI
;
A
#
# COMPACT_ATOMS: atom_id res chain seq x y z
N MET A 1 -36.42 8.47 3.77
CA MET A 1 -35.27 7.58 4.04
C MET A 1 -34.25 7.78 2.92
N ALA A 2 -33.18 8.55 3.15
CA ALA A 2 -32.13 8.71 2.15
C ALA A 2 -31.29 7.43 2.12
N LYS A 3 -31.16 6.80 0.94
CA LYS A 3 -30.37 5.58 0.75
C LYS A 3 -28.89 5.86 1.05
N ASN A 4 -28.32 5.16 2.02
CA ASN A 4 -26.89 5.15 2.35
C ASN A 4 -26.11 4.30 1.32
N GLU A 5 -26.09 4.70 0.05
CA GLU A 5 -25.39 3.99 -1.03
C GLU A 5 -24.28 4.89 -1.65
N LEU A 6 -23.15 4.29 -2.05
CA LEU A 6 -22.08 4.97 -2.80
C LEU A 6 -22.52 5.24 -4.26
N LYS A 7 -21.82 6.14 -4.97
CA LYS A 7 -22.17 6.54 -6.36
C LYS A 7 -21.85 5.41 -7.36
N LYS A 8 -22.85 4.94 -8.12
CA LYS A 8 -22.71 3.82 -9.08
C LYS A 8 -22.22 4.27 -10.49
N ASN A 9 -21.50 3.38 -11.18
CA ASN A 9 -21.13 3.45 -12.62
C ASN A 9 -20.32 4.70 -13.06
N GLN A 10 -19.34 5.14 -12.28
CA GLN A 10 -18.58 6.37 -12.61
C GLN A 10 -17.19 6.12 -13.20
N LEU A 11 -16.64 4.89 -13.07
CA LEU A 11 -15.23 4.63 -13.38
C LEU A 11 -15.07 3.67 -14.57
N ASN A 12 -14.23 4.09 -15.52
CA ASN A 12 -13.82 3.28 -16.68
C ASN A 12 -12.58 2.41 -16.35
N TYR A 13 -12.29 1.40 -17.18
CA TYR A 13 -11.22 0.41 -16.95
C TYR A 13 -9.85 1.04 -16.67
N LEU A 14 -9.45 2.02 -17.49
CA LEU A 14 -8.19 2.74 -17.33
C LEU A 14 -8.15 3.55 -16.04
N GLU A 15 -9.28 4.08 -15.58
CA GLU A 15 -9.36 4.89 -14.36
C GLU A 15 -9.18 4.02 -13.12
N VAL A 16 -9.72 2.80 -13.10
CA VAL A 16 -9.56 1.86 -11.97
C VAL A 16 -8.11 1.38 -11.84
N ILE A 17 -7.44 1.11 -12.97
CA ILE A 17 -6.00 0.77 -12.99
C ILE A 17 -5.19 1.95 -12.49
N ALA A 18 -5.42 3.12 -13.09
CA ALA A 18 -4.71 4.32 -12.74
C ALA A 18 -4.88 4.61 -11.24
N LEU A 19 -6.10 4.52 -10.69
CA LEU A 19 -6.37 4.67 -9.26
C LEU A 19 -5.54 3.73 -8.37
N SER A 20 -5.39 2.46 -8.75
CA SER A 20 -4.55 1.51 -7.99
C SER A 20 -3.07 1.90 -8.05
N VAL A 21 -2.61 2.34 -9.23
CA VAL A 21 -1.24 2.85 -9.42
C VAL A 21 -1.02 4.14 -8.63
N ALA A 22 -1.99 5.05 -8.53
CA ALA A 22 -1.89 6.26 -7.70
C ALA A 22 -1.72 5.93 -6.22
N ILE A 23 -2.46 4.95 -5.70
CA ILE A 23 -2.37 4.57 -4.28
C ILE A 23 -0.99 3.97 -3.99
N ILE A 24 -0.48 3.12 -4.90
CA ILE A 24 0.88 2.58 -4.83
C ILE A 24 1.94 3.70 -4.86
N ALA A 25 1.69 4.74 -5.65
CA ALA A 25 2.60 5.87 -5.87
C ALA A 25 4.04 5.42 -6.24
N PRO A 26 4.24 4.81 -7.43
CA PRO A 26 5.53 4.23 -7.82
C PRO A 26 6.71 5.19 -7.77
N THR A 27 6.50 6.46 -8.14
CA THR A 27 7.53 7.51 -8.10
C THR A 27 8.02 7.76 -6.68
N PHE A 28 7.08 7.87 -5.74
CA PHE A 28 7.37 7.97 -4.32
C PHE A 28 8.09 6.72 -3.79
N ALA A 29 7.54 5.54 -4.07
CA ALA A 29 8.09 4.26 -3.61
C ALA A 29 9.56 4.08 -4.04
N MET A 30 9.89 4.34 -5.30
CA MET A 30 11.26 4.22 -5.80
C MET A 30 12.19 5.32 -5.30
N SER A 31 11.66 6.49 -4.93
CA SER A 31 12.48 7.57 -4.40
C SER A 31 12.97 7.26 -2.99
N MET A 32 12.10 6.72 -2.12
CA MET A 32 12.41 6.57 -0.69
C MET A 32 12.70 5.13 -0.25
N ASN A 33 11.95 4.14 -0.75
CA ASN A 33 12.02 2.79 -0.18
C ASN A 33 13.27 2.03 -0.61
N VAL A 34 13.96 2.46 -1.67
CA VAL A 34 15.23 1.83 -2.09
C VAL A 34 16.35 2.07 -1.08
N THR A 35 16.40 3.25 -0.44
CA THR A 35 17.31 3.52 0.68
C THR A 35 17.06 2.54 1.82
N LEU A 36 15.79 2.38 2.23
CA LEU A 36 15.39 1.49 3.32
C LEU A 36 15.65 0.02 2.99
N MET A 37 15.48 -0.38 1.72
CA MET A 37 15.77 -1.74 1.28
C MET A 37 17.28 -2.02 1.26
N ALA A 38 18.07 -1.06 0.78
CA ALA A 38 19.53 -1.18 0.72
C ALA A 38 20.18 -1.21 2.11
N SER A 39 19.58 -0.60 3.13
CA SER A 39 20.11 -0.69 4.50
C SER A 39 19.96 -2.09 5.11
N ILE A 40 19.05 -2.91 4.58
CA ILE A 40 18.77 -4.28 5.04
C ILE A 40 19.45 -5.32 4.13
N ALA A 41 19.35 -5.16 2.81
CA ALA A 41 19.79 -6.12 1.80
C ALA A 41 21.00 -5.65 0.98
N SER A 42 21.66 -4.56 1.37
CA SER A 42 22.82 -4.01 0.69
C SER A 42 22.56 -3.82 -0.82
N TYR A 43 23.42 -4.35 -1.70
CA TYR A 43 23.25 -4.26 -3.15
C TYR A 43 22.10 -5.11 -3.68
N SER A 44 21.57 -6.08 -2.92
CA SER A 44 20.61 -7.08 -3.39
C SER A 44 19.17 -6.58 -3.60
N THR A 45 18.96 -5.26 -3.63
CA THR A 45 17.66 -4.61 -3.81
C THR A 45 16.90 -5.13 -5.04
N GLY A 46 17.60 -5.34 -6.18
CA GLY A 46 16.98 -5.87 -7.40
C GLY A 46 16.43 -7.28 -7.23
N LEU A 47 17.18 -8.16 -6.54
CA LEU A 47 16.74 -9.51 -6.18
C LEU A 47 15.53 -9.48 -5.26
N VAL A 48 15.51 -8.59 -4.26
CA VAL A 48 14.39 -8.44 -3.33
C VAL A 48 13.13 -8.05 -4.09
N PHE A 49 13.17 -7.02 -4.95
CA PHE A 49 12.02 -6.63 -5.76
C PHE A 49 11.58 -7.74 -6.72
N PHE A 50 12.52 -8.48 -7.32
CA PHE A 50 12.19 -9.61 -8.19
C PHE A 50 11.41 -10.70 -7.44
N VAL A 51 11.94 -11.17 -6.32
CA VAL A 51 11.29 -12.22 -5.50
C VAL A 51 9.96 -11.73 -4.94
N SER A 52 9.90 -10.51 -4.41
CA SER A 52 8.68 -9.94 -3.86
C SER A 52 7.61 -9.74 -4.94
N THR A 53 7.97 -9.37 -6.16
CA THR A 53 7.02 -9.27 -7.29
C THR A 53 6.37 -10.62 -7.58
N LEU A 54 7.14 -11.72 -7.54
CA LEU A 54 6.59 -13.06 -7.74
C LEU A 54 5.66 -13.47 -6.59
N VAL A 55 6.06 -13.22 -5.35
CA VAL A 55 5.23 -13.50 -4.16
C VAL A 55 3.93 -12.69 -4.20
N ILE A 56 4.00 -11.40 -4.49
CA ILE A 56 2.84 -10.52 -4.55
C ILE A 56 1.98 -10.83 -5.77
N GLY A 57 2.57 -11.23 -6.90
CA GLY A 57 1.83 -11.78 -8.04
C GLY A 57 1.00 -13.00 -7.66
N CYS A 58 1.55 -13.90 -6.84
CA CYS A 58 0.83 -15.05 -6.30
C CYS A 58 -0.32 -14.64 -5.36
N VAL A 59 -0.08 -13.65 -4.49
CA VAL A 59 -1.11 -13.06 -3.61
C VAL A 59 -2.22 -12.40 -4.44
N ALA A 60 -1.85 -11.66 -5.49
CA ALA A 60 -2.79 -10.96 -6.37
C ALA A 60 -3.78 -11.91 -7.03
N ILE A 61 -3.40 -13.15 -7.32
CA ILE A 61 -4.31 -14.16 -7.88
C ILE A 61 -5.46 -14.49 -6.91
N ALA A 62 -5.19 -14.54 -5.60
CA ALA A 62 -6.23 -14.71 -4.59
C ALA A 62 -7.22 -13.53 -4.61
N PHE A 63 -6.70 -12.30 -4.69
CA PHE A 63 -7.52 -11.09 -4.78
C PHE A 63 -8.32 -10.99 -6.08
N VAL A 64 -7.70 -11.31 -7.22
CA VAL A 64 -8.34 -11.38 -8.54
C VAL A 64 -9.51 -12.34 -8.49
N LYS A 65 -9.31 -13.53 -7.91
CA LYS A 65 -10.38 -14.53 -7.79
C LYS A 65 -11.46 -14.09 -6.83
N PHE A 66 -11.13 -13.54 -5.66
CA PHE A 66 -12.16 -13.01 -4.76
C PHE A 66 -13.01 -11.94 -5.43
N ASN A 67 -12.41 -10.97 -6.12
CA ASN A 67 -13.17 -9.90 -6.77
C ASN A 67 -14.05 -10.38 -7.95
N GLN A 68 -13.75 -11.54 -8.56
CA GLN A 68 -14.62 -12.16 -9.57
C GLN A 68 -15.95 -12.66 -8.98
N TYR A 69 -15.97 -13.02 -7.68
CA TYR A 69 -17.15 -13.55 -7.00
C TYR A 69 -17.78 -12.54 -6.04
N ILE A 70 -16.97 -11.81 -5.28
CA ILE A 70 -17.38 -10.87 -4.24
C ILE A 70 -16.83 -9.49 -4.61
N SER A 71 -17.67 -8.62 -5.15
CA SER A 71 -17.33 -7.24 -5.48
C SER A 71 -18.03 -6.28 -4.51
N THR A 72 -17.36 -5.95 -3.40
CA THR A 72 -17.94 -5.10 -2.32
C THR A 72 -16.91 -4.10 -1.80
N ALA A 73 -17.36 -2.94 -1.31
CA ALA A 73 -16.48 -1.89 -0.78
C ALA A 73 -15.60 -2.32 0.42
N GLY A 74 -15.97 -3.39 1.14
CA GLY A 74 -15.23 -3.89 2.29
C GLY A 74 -13.93 -4.63 1.97
N SER A 75 -13.63 -4.94 0.71
CA SER A 75 -12.34 -5.53 0.28
C SER A 75 -11.94 -6.74 1.15
N VAL A 76 -10.69 -6.78 1.65
CA VAL A 76 -10.13 -7.84 2.50
C VAL A 76 -11.02 -8.19 3.69
N TYR A 77 -11.60 -7.19 4.36
CA TYR A 77 -12.46 -7.42 5.51
C TYR A 77 -13.64 -8.33 5.13
N THR A 78 -14.30 -8.05 4.01
CA THR A 78 -15.41 -8.88 3.50
C THR A 78 -14.92 -10.24 3.00
N PHE A 79 -13.77 -10.30 2.32
CA PHE A 79 -13.21 -11.58 1.86
C PHE A 79 -12.92 -12.53 3.01
N VAL A 80 -12.25 -12.03 4.05
CA VAL A 80 -11.91 -12.81 5.25
C VAL A 80 -13.17 -13.14 6.06
N GLN A 81 -14.14 -12.23 6.16
CA GLN A 81 -15.40 -12.49 6.84
C GLN A 81 -16.20 -13.61 6.17
N LYS A 82 -16.32 -13.60 4.84
CA LYS A 82 -17.04 -14.65 4.09
C LYS A 82 -16.29 -15.97 4.07
N SER A 83 -14.96 -15.96 4.09
CA SER A 83 -14.14 -17.18 3.98
C SER A 83 -13.77 -17.84 5.31
N LEU A 84 -13.38 -17.06 6.32
CA LEU A 84 -12.89 -17.53 7.63
C LEU A 84 -13.86 -17.22 8.78
N GLY A 85 -14.99 -16.58 8.47
CA GLY A 85 -16.04 -16.26 9.43
C GLY A 85 -15.89 -14.88 10.07
N LYS A 86 -16.96 -14.45 10.78
CA LYS A 86 -17.12 -13.10 11.32
C LYS A 86 -15.98 -12.64 12.23
N LYS A 87 -15.48 -13.50 13.13
CA LYS A 87 -14.41 -13.13 14.09
C LYS A 87 -13.10 -12.81 13.37
N ALA A 88 -12.70 -13.65 12.41
CA ALA A 88 -11.52 -13.40 11.59
C ALA A 88 -11.71 -12.17 10.69
N GLY A 89 -12.92 -11.98 10.15
CA GLY A 89 -13.33 -10.77 9.44
C GLY A 89 -13.06 -9.50 10.25
N THR A 90 -13.65 -9.40 11.46
CA THR A 90 -13.43 -8.27 12.37
C THR A 90 -11.96 -8.00 12.66
N ALA A 91 -11.16 -9.04 12.94
CA ALA A 91 -9.73 -8.89 13.16
C ALA A 91 -9.01 -8.32 11.92
N SER A 92 -9.29 -8.88 10.74
CA SER A 92 -8.71 -8.39 9.48
C SER A 92 -9.11 -6.95 9.15
N GLY A 93 -10.33 -6.53 9.50
CA GLY A 93 -10.78 -5.15 9.33
C GLY A 93 -9.98 -4.16 10.17
N TRP A 94 -9.72 -4.48 11.44
CA TRP A 94 -8.88 -3.64 12.31
C TRP A 94 -7.42 -3.60 11.87
N ILE A 95 -6.88 -4.73 11.42
CA ILE A 95 -5.51 -4.81 10.89
C ILE A 95 -5.40 -3.97 9.61
N LEU A 96 -6.34 -4.11 8.68
CA LEU A 96 -6.34 -3.34 7.44
C LEU A 96 -6.55 -1.83 7.71
N PHE A 97 -7.43 -1.49 8.65
CA PHE A 97 -7.59 -0.10 9.09
C PHE A 97 -6.29 0.48 9.65
N LEU A 98 -5.55 -0.28 10.47
CA LEU A 98 -4.24 0.14 10.95
C LEU A 98 -3.28 0.40 9.79
N ALA A 99 -3.22 -0.50 8.80
CA ALA A 99 -2.37 -0.33 7.63
C ALA A 99 -2.67 0.99 6.91
N TYR A 100 -3.94 1.26 6.60
CA TYR A 100 -4.35 2.51 5.95
C TYR A 100 -4.10 3.74 6.81
N PHE A 101 -4.32 3.67 8.13
CA PHE A 101 -4.03 4.79 9.03
C PHE A 101 -2.53 5.10 9.12
N MET A 102 -1.69 4.06 9.21
CA MET A 102 -0.23 4.18 9.21
C MET A 102 0.30 4.69 7.88
N PHE A 103 -0.24 4.22 6.74
CA PHE A 103 0.14 4.73 5.42
C PHE A 103 -0.30 6.17 5.20
N PHE A 104 -1.52 6.54 5.60
CA PHE A 104 -1.95 7.94 5.54
C PHE A 104 -1.00 8.86 6.34
N THR A 105 -0.76 8.52 7.60
CA THR A 105 0.08 9.33 8.49
C THR A 105 1.55 9.34 8.03
N GLY A 106 2.07 8.18 7.62
CA GLY A 106 3.43 8.02 7.11
C GLY A 106 3.67 8.79 5.81
N CYS A 107 2.76 8.68 4.84
CA CYS A 107 2.87 9.39 3.57
C CYS A 107 2.71 10.91 3.73
N CYS A 108 1.96 11.41 4.73
CA CYS A 108 1.99 12.83 5.11
C CYS A 108 3.39 13.29 5.59
N CYS A 109 4.08 12.46 6.38
CA CYS A 109 5.45 12.73 6.83
C CYS A 109 6.44 12.69 5.66
N ALA A 110 6.26 11.72 4.75
CA ALA A 110 7.11 11.54 3.58
C ALA A 110 6.93 12.69 2.57
N PHE A 111 5.67 13.10 2.32
CA PHE A 111 5.35 14.32 1.57
C PHE A 111 6.09 15.51 2.17
N SER A 112 6.02 15.70 3.49
CA SER A 112 6.69 16.82 4.12
C SER A 112 8.21 16.78 3.92
N GLY A 113 8.85 15.61 4.04
CA GLY A 113 10.29 15.48 3.81
C GLY A 113 10.68 15.89 2.38
N LEU A 114 9.98 15.35 1.39
CA LEU A 114 10.25 15.63 -0.03
C LEU A 114 9.87 17.07 -0.43
N PHE A 115 8.78 17.60 0.11
CA PHE A 115 8.31 18.95 -0.21
C PHE A 115 9.21 20.02 0.43
N THR A 116 9.65 19.82 1.68
CA THR A 116 10.64 20.70 2.30
C THR A 116 11.95 20.69 1.52
N GLU A 117 12.40 19.52 1.05
CA GLU A 117 13.59 19.40 0.20
C GLU A 117 13.41 20.16 -1.14
N PHE A 118 12.25 20.01 -1.79
CA PHE A 118 11.92 20.77 -3.00
C PHE A 118 11.99 22.30 -2.76
N ILE A 119 11.40 22.79 -1.67
CA ILE A 119 11.47 24.21 -1.31
C ILE A 119 12.91 24.64 -1.04
N ASN A 120 13.70 23.80 -0.38
CA ASN A 120 15.11 24.07 -0.12
C ASN A 120 15.92 24.17 -1.42
N GLN A 121 15.70 23.28 -2.39
CA GLN A 121 16.43 23.28 -3.66
C GLN A 121 16.18 24.55 -4.51
N ILE A 122 14.99 25.14 -4.41
CA ILE A 122 14.58 26.35 -5.16
C ILE A 122 14.93 27.62 -4.41
N SER A 123 14.63 27.68 -3.10
CA SER A 123 14.66 28.92 -2.32
C SER A 123 15.75 28.98 -1.25
N GLY A 124 16.40 27.85 -0.94
CA GLY A 124 17.34 27.73 0.18
C GLY A 124 16.69 27.70 1.56
N VAL A 125 15.36 27.88 1.66
CA VAL A 125 14.63 27.89 2.93
C VAL A 125 14.41 26.46 3.42
N ASN A 126 14.69 26.21 4.69
CA ASN A 126 14.36 24.95 5.35
C ASN A 126 13.07 25.12 6.15
N LEU A 127 12.01 24.41 5.74
CA LEU A 127 10.71 24.44 6.41
C LEU A 127 10.63 23.38 7.50
N PRO A 128 10.05 23.69 8.68
CA PRO A 128 9.82 22.69 9.70
C PRO A 128 8.85 21.62 9.17
N TRP A 129 9.19 20.35 9.36
CA TRP A 129 8.46 19.24 8.75
C TRP A 129 7.06 19.02 9.37
N ILE A 130 6.90 19.23 10.68
CA ILE A 130 5.62 18.97 11.37
C ILE A 130 4.48 19.86 10.83
N PRO A 131 4.62 21.21 10.74
CA PRO A 131 3.57 22.04 10.16
C PRO A 131 3.23 21.66 8.71
N VAL A 132 4.25 21.35 7.89
CA VAL A 132 4.06 20.96 6.49
C VAL A 132 3.26 19.64 6.41
N ALA A 133 3.59 18.65 7.23
CA ALA A 133 2.86 17.37 7.32
C ALA A 133 1.40 17.56 7.77
N ILE A 134 1.14 18.44 8.75
CA ILE A 134 -0.22 18.74 9.22
C ILE A 134 -1.04 19.46 8.13
N ILE A 135 -0.47 20.48 7.49
CA ILE A 135 -1.14 21.20 6.38
C ILE A 135 -1.46 20.23 5.23
N CYS A 136 -0.53 19.32 4.93
CA CYS A 136 -0.72 18.27 3.95
C CYS A 136 -1.94 17.40 4.30
N GLY A 137 -2.00 16.87 5.53
CA GLY A 137 -3.12 16.07 6.02
C GLY A 137 -4.47 16.81 5.99
N ILE A 138 -4.50 18.09 6.39
CA ILE A 138 -5.71 18.94 6.33
C ILE A 138 -6.17 19.12 4.88
N THR A 139 -5.23 19.35 3.95
CA THR A 139 -5.53 19.53 2.52
C THR A 139 -6.12 18.24 1.94
N MET A 140 -5.55 17.08 2.26
CA MET A 140 -6.08 15.78 1.82
C MET A 140 -7.46 15.49 2.39
N TRP A 141 -7.66 15.78 3.68
CA TRP A 141 -8.96 15.66 4.32
C TRP A 141 -10.02 16.52 3.61
N TYR A 142 -9.67 17.78 3.30
CA TYR A 142 -10.56 18.69 2.58
C TYR A 142 -10.91 18.18 1.18
N ILE A 143 -9.92 17.70 0.43
CA ILE A 143 -10.12 17.09 -0.90
C ILE A 143 -10.99 15.84 -0.80
N SER A 144 -10.74 14.99 0.20
CA SER A 144 -11.45 13.74 0.43
C SER A 144 -12.92 13.94 0.79
N ILE A 145 -13.31 15.08 1.37
CA ILE A 145 -14.71 15.41 1.65
C ILE A 145 -15.43 15.92 0.40
N ASN A 146 -14.79 16.81 -0.37
CA ASN A 146 -15.44 17.62 -1.39
C ASN A 146 -15.55 16.96 -2.76
N GLU A 147 -14.51 16.28 -3.28
CA GLU A 147 -14.62 15.47 -4.50
C GLU A 147 -13.29 14.78 -4.85
N VAL A 148 -13.27 13.45 -4.80
CA VAL A 148 -12.06 12.64 -5.04
C VAL A 148 -11.72 12.54 -6.53
N ALA A 149 -12.71 12.57 -7.44
CA ALA A 149 -12.50 12.17 -8.83
C ALA A 149 -11.60 13.12 -9.63
N ILE A 150 -11.83 14.45 -9.56
CA ILE A 150 -11.04 15.43 -10.32
C ILE A 150 -9.60 15.48 -9.79
N SER A 151 -9.44 15.52 -8.46
CA SER A 151 -8.12 15.56 -7.82
C SER A 151 -7.28 14.32 -8.18
N THR A 152 -7.91 13.14 -8.21
CA THR A 152 -7.18 11.91 -8.51
C THR A 152 -6.74 11.83 -9.96
N ARG A 153 -7.57 12.26 -10.93
CA ARG A 153 -7.17 12.29 -12.36
C ARG A 153 -5.96 13.18 -12.62
N VAL A 154 -5.89 14.34 -11.95
CA VAL A 154 -4.75 15.25 -12.06
C VAL A 154 -3.49 14.61 -11.47
N MET A 155 -3.59 14.03 -10.25
CA MET A 155 -2.46 13.33 -9.63
C MET A 155 -1.94 12.19 -10.50
N LEU A 156 -2.83 11.44 -11.14
CA LEU A 156 -2.47 10.36 -12.06
C LEU A 156 -1.71 10.83 -13.29
N ALA A 157 -2.08 11.98 -13.85
CA ALA A 157 -1.35 12.56 -14.98
C ALA A 157 0.09 12.93 -14.58
N PHE A 158 0.26 13.55 -13.40
CA PHE A 158 1.58 13.85 -12.86
C PHE A 158 2.39 12.59 -12.52
N GLU A 159 1.75 11.56 -11.98
CA GLU A 159 2.38 10.26 -11.72
C GLU A 159 2.90 9.64 -13.02
N GLY A 160 2.10 9.65 -14.09
CA GLY A 160 2.54 9.16 -15.41
C GLY A 160 3.76 9.90 -15.95
N ILE A 161 3.78 11.23 -15.84
CA ILE A 161 4.92 12.06 -16.26
C ILE A 161 6.17 11.71 -15.46
N THR A 162 6.04 11.56 -14.15
CA THR A 162 7.17 11.31 -13.25
C THR A 162 7.72 9.89 -13.37
N ILE A 163 6.86 8.89 -13.59
CA ILE A 163 7.27 7.54 -13.97
C ILE A 163 8.10 7.57 -15.25
N LEU A 164 7.67 8.30 -16.28
CA LEU A 164 8.44 8.44 -17.53
C LEU A 164 9.79 9.12 -17.29
N MET A 165 9.84 10.16 -16.47
CA MET A 165 11.10 10.80 -16.08
C MET A 165 12.04 9.83 -15.35
N ILE A 166 11.53 9.00 -14.43
CA ILE A 166 12.33 7.98 -13.74
C ILE A 166 12.85 6.92 -14.72
N LEU A 167 12.04 6.51 -15.70
CA LEU A 167 12.48 5.58 -16.74
C LEU A 167 13.60 6.18 -17.59
N VAL A 168 13.47 7.44 -18.01
CA VAL A 168 14.53 8.17 -18.72
C VAL A 168 15.80 8.23 -17.88
N LEU A 169 15.68 8.60 -16.61
CA LEU A 169 16.80 8.62 -15.67
C LEU A 169 17.47 7.24 -15.56
N SER A 170 16.68 6.18 -15.42
CA SER A 170 17.17 4.81 -15.30
C SER A 170 17.94 4.36 -16.55
N VAL A 171 17.43 4.67 -17.74
CA VAL A 171 18.12 4.40 -19.01
C VAL A 171 19.43 5.18 -19.11
N VAL A 172 19.43 6.48 -18.73
CA VAL A 172 20.65 7.31 -18.73
C VAL A 172 21.70 6.77 -17.77
N ILE A 173 21.30 6.33 -16.57
CA ILE A 173 22.20 5.73 -15.59
C ILE A 173 22.82 4.44 -16.15
N ILE A 174 22.00 3.54 -16.70
CA ILE A 174 22.48 2.27 -17.26
C ILE A 174 23.44 2.53 -18.42
N ALA A 175 23.09 3.42 -19.35
CA ALA A 175 23.93 3.74 -20.50
C ALA A 175 25.29 4.34 -20.08
N LYS A 176 25.29 5.34 -19.19
CA LYS A 176 26.53 5.96 -18.69
C LYS A 176 27.38 5.00 -17.87
N THR A 177 26.76 4.14 -17.09
CA THR A 177 27.49 3.18 -16.25
C THR A 177 28.08 2.03 -17.08
N ALA A 178 27.35 1.56 -18.10
CA ALA A 178 27.84 0.58 -19.06
C ALA A 178 29.13 1.04 -19.77
N MET A 179 29.23 2.34 -20.10
CA MET A 179 30.41 2.90 -20.77
C MET A 179 31.62 3.14 -19.84
N THR A 180 31.40 3.29 -18.53
CA THR A 180 32.45 3.72 -17.58
C THR A 180 32.99 2.59 -16.73
N THR A 181 32.11 1.82 -16.08
CA THR A 181 32.50 0.76 -15.12
C THR A 181 32.00 -0.63 -15.52
N GLY A 182 31.17 -0.71 -16.57
CA GLY A 182 30.50 -1.94 -16.99
C GLY A 182 29.24 -2.24 -16.19
N LEU A 183 28.35 -3.05 -16.76
CA LEU A 183 27.15 -3.50 -16.06
C LEU A 183 27.45 -4.71 -15.18
N SER A 184 26.82 -4.74 -14.01
CA SER A 184 27.01 -5.82 -13.03
C SER A 184 25.68 -6.44 -12.63
N LEU A 185 25.70 -7.76 -12.48
CA LEU A 185 24.55 -8.53 -11.98
C LEU A 185 24.50 -8.59 -10.45
N ALA A 186 25.35 -7.85 -9.73
CA ALA A 186 25.33 -7.82 -8.26
C ALA A 186 23.93 -7.49 -7.70
N PRO A 187 23.12 -6.58 -8.28
CA PRO A 187 21.79 -6.30 -7.73
C PRO A 187 20.84 -7.49 -7.68
N PHE A 188 21.10 -8.52 -8.50
CA PHE A 188 20.32 -9.76 -8.58
C PHE A 188 20.99 -10.95 -7.85
N LYS A 189 22.08 -10.71 -7.12
CA LYS A 189 22.77 -11.72 -6.32
C LYS A 189 22.51 -11.51 -4.83
N LEU A 190 22.78 -12.54 -4.02
CA LEU A 190 22.69 -12.46 -2.55
C LEU A 190 23.77 -11.56 -1.92
N ASN A 191 24.94 -11.41 -2.54
CA ASN A 191 26.04 -10.55 -2.08
C ASN A 191 26.46 -10.77 -0.60
N GLY A 192 26.35 -12.00 -0.10
CA GLY A 192 26.66 -12.34 1.29
C GLY A 192 25.54 -12.02 2.29
N ASN A 193 24.40 -11.48 1.84
CA ASN A 193 23.22 -11.34 2.68
C ASN A 193 22.63 -12.71 3.05
N SER A 194 22.13 -12.82 4.27
CA SER A 194 21.36 -13.99 4.69
C SER A 194 20.00 -14.03 3.99
N ILE A 195 19.43 -15.23 3.85
CA ILE A 195 18.06 -15.40 3.33
C ILE A 195 17.05 -14.64 4.21
N GLY A 196 17.31 -14.58 5.53
CA GLY A 196 16.52 -13.78 6.48
C GLY A 196 16.54 -12.29 6.11
N SER A 197 17.69 -11.71 5.81
CA SER A 197 17.83 -10.30 5.40
C SER A 197 17.02 -9.99 4.12
N ILE A 198 17.02 -10.92 3.15
CA ILE A 198 16.19 -10.81 1.94
C ILE A 198 14.70 -10.86 2.30
N GLY A 199 14.30 -11.75 3.21
CA GLY A 199 12.94 -11.82 3.74
C GLY A 199 12.52 -10.54 4.46
N SER A 200 13.40 -9.95 5.29
CA SER A 200 13.15 -8.70 6.01
C SER A 200 12.96 -7.54 5.03
N ALA A 201 13.87 -7.41 4.05
CA ALA A 201 13.78 -6.43 2.97
C ALA A 201 12.54 -6.65 2.08
N GLY A 202 12.03 -7.88 2.01
CA GLY A 202 10.77 -8.22 1.35
C GLY A 202 9.56 -7.46 1.92
N VAL A 203 9.57 -7.06 3.20
CA VAL A 203 8.51 -6.20 3.78
C VAL A 203 8.60 -4.78 3.26
N VAL A 204 9.80 -4.26 3.01
CA VAL A 204 9.98 -2.97 2.33
C VAL A 204 9.50 -3.05 0.89
N ALA A 205 9.71 -4.17 0.20
CA ALA A 205 9.11 -4.37 -1.11
C ALA A 205 7.57 -4.43 -1.03
N LEU A 206 7.00 -5.15 -0.04
CA LEU A 206 5.55 -5.17 0.19
C LEU A 206 4.98 -3.77 0.46
N LEU A 207 5.72 -2.92 1.19
CA LEU A 207 5.36 -1.52 1.36
C LEU A 207 5.25 -0.80 0.01
N CYS A 208 6.16 -1.04 -0.93
CA CYS A 208 6.08 -0.47 -2.28
C CYS A 208 4.88 -0.96 -3.10
N PHE A 209 4.33 -2.15 -2.82
CA PHE A 209 3.13 -2.65 -3.48
C PHE A 209 1.84 -2.33 -2.71
N GLY A 210 1.96 -1.76 -1.51
CA GLY A 210 0.82 -1.45 -0.66
C GLY A 210 -0.18 -0.56 -1.39
N GLY A 211 -1.44 -0.99 -1.43
CA GLY A 211 -2.49 -0.28 -2.13
C GLY A 211 -2.82 -0.81 -3.53
N PHE A 212 -2.13 -1.84 -4.04
CA PHE A 212 -2.55 -2.51 -5.27
C PHE A 212 -3.99 -3.03 -5.16
N GLU A 213 -4.42 -3.44 -3.95
CA GLU A 213 -5.77 -3.91 -3.66
C GLU A 213 -6.82 -2.80 -3.61
N GLY A 214 -6.40 -1.52 -3.69
CA GLY A 214 -7.26 -0.35 -3.58
C GLY A 214 -8.42 -0.34 -4.58
N ALA A 215 -8.21 -0.86 -5.80
CA ALA A 215 -9.29 -1.06 -6.78
C ALA A 215 -10.45 -1.94 -6.26
N SER A 216 -10.18 -2.88 -5.35
CA SER A 216 -11.22 -3.75 -4.78
C SER A 216 -12.25 -2.97 -3.98
N SER A 217 -11.85 -1.84 -3.36
CA SER A 217 -12.76 -0.97 -2.62
C SER A 217 -13.72 -0.16 -3.51
N LEU A 218 -13.47 -0.14 -4.83
CA LEU A 218 -14.26 0.59 -5.83
C LEU A 218 -15.30 -0.31 -6.52
N GLY A 219 -15.58 -1.50 -5.96
CA GLY A 219 -16.58 -2.44 -6.47
C GLY A 219 -17.93 -1.82 -6.77
N GLU A 220 -18.45 -1.01 -5.85
CA GLU A 220 -19.77 -0.37 -5.98
C GLU A 220 -19.79 0.78 -7.00
N GLU A 221 -18.62 1.33 -7.35
CA GLU A 221 -18.47 2.52 -8.21
C GLU A 221 -18.04 2.17 -9.65
N SER A 222 -17.57 0.94 -9.87
CA SER A 222 -16.98 0.45 -11.12
C SER A 222 -18.04 -0.15 -12.07
N LYS A 223 -17.86 0.05 -13.38
CA LYS A 223 -18.73 -0.54 -14.42
C LYS A 223 -18.29 -1.96 -14.78
N ASP A 224 -19.05 -2.99 -14.42
CA ASP A 224 -18.66 -4.42 -14.52
C ASP A 224 -17.51 -4.80 -13.56
N PRO A 225 -17.73 -4.69 -12.23
CA PRO A 225 -16.67 -4.84 -11.23
C PRO A 225 -16.04 -6.24 -11.23
N LYS A 226 -16.82 -7.29 -11.54
CA LYS A 226 -16.35 -8.68 -11.62
C LYS A 226 -15.31 -8.91 -12.74
N LYS A 227 -15.16 -8.00 -13.71
CA LYS A 227 -14.11 -8.06 -14.75
C LYS A 227 -13.06 -6.97 -14.61
N VAL A 228 -13.47 -5.72 -14.37
CA VAL A 228 -12.56 -4.57 -14.34
C VAL A 228 -11.58 -4.66 -13.19
N ILE A 229 -12.07 -4.97 -11.99
CA ILE A 229 -11.24 -4.99 -10.79
C ILE A 229 -10.19 -6.10 -10.89
N PRO A 230 -10.55 -7.37 -11.20
CA PRO A 230 -9.55 -8.41 -11.38
C PRO A 230 -8.48 -8.06 -12.42
N PHE A 231 -8.88 -7.50 -13.56
CA PHE A 231 -7.91 -7.04 -14.58
C PHE A 231 -7.01 -5.93 -14.05
N ALA A 232 -7.56 -4.97 -13.30
CA ALA A 232 -6.82 -3.87 -12.74
C ALA A 232 -5.79 -4.32 -11.70
N LEU A 233 -6.17 -5.23 -10.81
CA LEU A 233 -5.27 -5.80 -9.79
C LEU A 233 -4.09 -6.54 -10.44
N ALA A 234 -4.37 -7.42 -11.41
CA ALA A 234 -3.33 -8.18 -12.10
C ALA A 234 -2.39 -7.26 -12.89
N SER A 235 -2.94 -6.33 -13.67
CA SER A 235 -2.14 -5.40 -14.49
C SER A 235 -1.28 -4.50 -13.62
N THR A 236 -1.83 -3.99 -12.51
CA THR A 236 -1.11 -3.10 -11.59
C THR A 236 0.12 -3.80 -11.03
N VAL A 237 -0.02 -5.03 -10.49
CA VAL A 237 1.11 -5.77 -9.89
C VAL A 237 2.20 -6.09 -10.91
N ILE A 238 1.83 -6.47 -12.13
CA ILE A 238 2.81 -6.79 -13.18
C ILE A 238 3.56 -5.53 -13.62
N VAL A 239 2.83 -4.45 -13.92
CA VAL A 239 3.41 -3.21 -14.43
C VAL A 239 4.29 -2.54 -13.38
N THR A 240 3.82 -2.40 -12.14
CA THR A 240 4.62 -1.78 -11.07
C THR A 240 5.78 -2.67 -10.65
N GLY A 241 5.62 -3.99 -10.64
CA GLY A 241 6.70 -4.91 -10.34
C GLY A 241 7.85 -4.85 -11.34
N LEU A 242 7.55 -4.85 -12.64
CA LEU A 242 8.56 -4.66 -13.68
C LEU A 242 9.26 -3.30 -13.56
N PHE A 243 8.48 -2.25 -13.28
CA PHE A 243 9.01 -0.90 -13.03
C PHE A 243 9.96 -0.89 -11.83
N PHE A 244 9.58 -1.46 -10.68
CA PHE A 244 10.41 -1.50 -9.48
C PHE A 244 11.70 -2.29 -9.68
N ILE A 245 11.64 -3.44 -10.36
CA ILE A 245 12.82 -4.24 -10.69
C ILE A 245 13.80 -3.44 -11.55
N PHE A 246 13.29 -2.78 -12.61
CA PHE A 246 14.13 -2.01 -13.53
C PHE A 246 14.77 -0.79 -12.86
N VAL A 247 13.97 -0.01 -12.13
CA VAL A 247 14.44 1.22 -11.48
C VAL A 247 15.39 0.91 -10.32
N SER A 248 15.10 -0.11 -9.51
CA SER A 248 16.00 -0.49 -8.40
C SER A 248 17.36 -0.96 -8.90
N TYR A 249 17.40 -1.71 -10.00
CA TYR A 249 18.64 -2.08 -10.66
C TYR A 249 19.44 -0.85 -11.10
N ALA A 250 18.79 0.10 -11.78
CA ALA A 250 19.43 1.34 -12.21
C ALA A 250 19.95 2.15 -11.02
N GLN A 251 19.19 2.25 -9.93
CA GLN A 251 19.59 3.02 -8.75
C GLN A 251 20.80 2.40 -8.04
N VAL A 252 20.79 1.10 -7.76
CA VAL A 252 21.93 0.42 -7.11
C VAL A 252 23.21 0.58 -7.95
N ILE A 253 23.11 0.42 -9.27
CA ILE A 253 24.26 0.59 -10.17
C ILE A 253 24.69 2.06 -10.27
N GLY A 254 23.76 3.00 -10.24
CA GLY A 254 24.05 4.43 -10.32
C GLY A 254 24.78 4.98 -9.09
N PHE A 255 24.49 4.45 -7.90
CA PHE A 255 25.28 4.71 -6.69
C PHE A 255 26.63 3.98 -6.72
N GLY A 256 26.69 2.85 -7.42
CA GLY A 256 27.90 2.07 -7.64
C GLY A 256 28.08 0.94 -6.63
N ILE A 257 28.65 -0.17 -7.08
CA ILE A 257 28.87 -1.38 -6.27
C ILE A 257 30.21 -1.27 -5.55
N THR A 258 30.34 -0.25 -4.70
CA THR A 258 31.50 0.00 -3.84
C THR A 258 31.01 0.31 -2.42
N LYS A 259 31.88 0.20 -1.42
CA LYS A 259 31.52 0.53 -0.03
C LYS A 259 31.01 1.97 0.08
N GLY A 260 31.70 2.93 -0.54
CA GLY A 260 31.26 4.33 -0.58
C GLY A 260 29.93 4.54 -1.32
N GLY A 261 29.70 3.80 -2.41
CA GLY A 261 28.41 3.82 -3.12
C GLY A 261 27.25 3.30 -2.25
N LEU A 262 27.46 2.23 -1.48
CA LEU A 262 26.46 1.71 -0.55
C LEU A 262 26.19 2.66 0.62
N GLU A 263 27.22 3.29 1.18
CA GLU A 263 27.04 4.30 2.22
C GLU A 263 26.25 5.51 1.72
N ALA A 264 26.51 5.97 0.49
CA ALA A 264 25.73 7.04 -0.13
C ALA A 264 24.27 6.61 -0.37
N LEU A 265 24.05 5.39 -0.87
CA LEU A 265 22.72 4.83 -1.11
C LEU A 265 21.89 4.72 0.17
N THR A 266 22.50 4.29 1.27
CA THR A 266 21.80 4.08 2.55
C THR A 266 21.57 5.35 3.36
N LYS A 267 22.32 6.43 3.07
CA LYS A 267 22.12 7.76 3.69
C LYS A 267 21.28 8.71 2.84
N SER A 268 20.98 8.34 1.60
CA SER A 268 20.21 9.15 0.67
C SER A 268 18.76 9.33 1.14
N SER A 269 18.35 10.59 1.32
CA SER A 269 16.95 10.96 1.60
C SER A 269 16.02 10.64 0.43
N SER A 270 16.53 10.70 -0.81
CA SER A 270 15.80 10.32 -2.02
C SER A 270 16.77 9.86 -3.12
N THR A 271 16.79 8.55 -3.35
CA THR A 271 17.76 7.93 -4.27
C THR A 271 17.61 8.42 -5.69
N THR A 272 16.36 8.59 -6.14
CA THR A 272 16.03 9.12 -7.45
C THR A 272 16.54 10.55 -7.60
N VAL A 273 16.38 11.40 -6.58
CA VAL A 273 16.77 12.81 -6.64
C VAL A 273 18.29 12.93 -6.70
N ASP A 274 19.02 12.25 -5.82
CA ASP A 274 20.49 12.28 -5.80
C ASP A 274 21.09 11.80 -7.12
N LEU A 275 20.56 10.70 -7.67
CA LEU A 275 21.00 10.19 -8.97
C LEU A 275 20.63 11.12 -10.12
N SER A 276 19.47 11.76 -10.04
CA SER A 276 19.03 12.70 -11.07
C SER A 276 19.94 13.94 -11.14
N GLN A 277 20.39 14.45 -9.99
CA GLN A 277 21.38 15.53 -9.93
C GLN A 277 22.72 15.08 -10.51
N LYS A 278 23.17 13.87 -10.16
CA LYS A 278 24.45 13.30 -10.61
C LYS A 278 24.50 13.00 -12.11
N TYR A 279 23.42 12.45 -12.69
CA TYR A 279 23.44 11.90 -14.05
C TYR A 279 22.84 12.83 -15.12
N ILE A 280 21.89 13.71 -14.76
CA ILE A 280 21.19 14.60 -15.70
C ILE A 280 21.41 16.06 -15.33
N GLY A 281 21.10 16.46 -14.10
CA GLY A 281 21.34 17.81 -13.58
C GLY A 281 20.27 18.32 -12.62
N LYS A 282 20.54 19.49 -12.02
CA LYS A 282 19.74 20.07 -10.93
C LYS A 282 18.28 20.35 -11.32
N SER A 283 18.01 20.92 -12.49
CA SER A 283 16.64 21.26 -12.91
C SER A 283 15.74 20.04 -13.02
N PHE A 284 16.29 18.93 -13.54
CA PHE A 284 15.57 17.66 -13.65
C PHE A 284 15.29 17.06 -12.26
N ALA A 285 16.25 17.20 -11.34
CA ALA A 285 16.09 16.78 -9.95
C ALA A 285 15.00 17.55 -9.19
N ILE A 286 14.90 18.86 -9.39
CA ILE A 286 13.86 19.69 -8.76
C ILE A 286 12.47 19.23 -9.19
N VAL A 287 12.27 19.01 -10.49
CA VAL A 287 10.99 18.55 -11.05
C VAL A 287 10.64 17.15 -10.52
N LEU A 288 11.63 16.24 -10.44
CA LEU A 288 11.43 14.92 -9.87
C LEU A 288 11.13 14.96 -8.37
N THR A 289 11.78 15.83 -7.60
CA THR A 289 11.52 15.99 -6.16
C THR A 289 10.08 16.44 -5.93
N PHE A 290 9.62 17.42 -6.71
CA PHE A 290 8.23 17.86 -6.69
C PHE A 290 7.28 16.72 -7.08
N GLY A 291 7.59 16.00 -8.15
CA GLY A 291 6.85 14.83 -8.61
C GLY A 291 6.70 13.74 -7.54
N ALA A 292 7.81 13.37 -6.88
CA ALA A 292 7.82 12.40 -5.80
C ALA A 292 7.01 12.88 -4.59
N SER A 293 7.04 14.18 -4.27
CA SER A 293 6.18 14.74 -3.22
C SER A 293 4.69 14.59 -3.59
N LEU A 294 4.31 14.92 -4.82
CA LEU A 294 2.92 14.78 -5.27
C LEU A 294 2.47 13.31 -5.34
N SER A 295 3.40 12.41 -5.67
CA SER A 295 3.20 10.96 -5.61
C SER A 295 2.87 10.49 -4.18
N ALA A 296 3.66 10.93 -3.18
CA ALA A 296 3.39 10.66 -1.77
C ALA A 296 2.03 11.25 -1.32
N PHE A 297 1.68 12.44 -1.84
CA PHE A 297 0.38 13.06 -1.59
C PHE A 297 -0.77 12.18 -2.11
N SER A 298 -0.64 11.65 -3.32
CA SER A 298 -1.66 10.79 -3.93
C SER A 298 -1.87 9.50 -3.13
N SER A 299 -0.78 8.87 -2.69
CA SER A 299 -0.83 7.67 -1.84
C SER A 299 -1.55 7.95 -0.52
N ALA A 300 -1.20 9.05 0.16
CA ALA A 300 -1.82 9.43 1.43
C ALA A 300 -3.33 9.70 1.28
N LEU A 301 -3.75 10.39 0.21
CA LEU A 301 -5.17 10.61 -0.09
C LEU A 301 -5.91 9.28 -0.33
N GLY A 302 -5.28 8.35 -1.05
CA GLY A 302 -5.77 6.98 -1.25
C GLY A 302 -5.94 6.21 0.06
N ALA A 303 -4.93 6.23 0.93
CA ALA A 303 -4.96 5.56 2.22
C ALA A 303 -6.04 6.16 3.15
N LEU A 304 -6.20 7.49 3.17
CA LEU A 304 -7.22 8.18 3.94
C LEU A 304 -8.64 7.77 3.52
N THR A 305 -8.90 7.76 2.21
CA THR A 305 -10.21 7.39 1.67
C THR A 305 -10.52 5.91 1.89
N ALA A 306 -9.55 5.02 1.68
CA ALA A 306 -9.69 3.58 1.92
C ALA A 306 -9.92 3.26 3.40
N GLY A 307 -9.15 3.87 4.31
CA GLY A 307 -9.34 3.72 5.75
C GLY A 307 -10.71 4.21 6.23
N ALA A 308 -11.20 5.32 5.68
CA ALA A 308 -12.53 5.82 6.03
C ALA A 308 -13.66 4.90 5.54
N ARG A 309 -13.51 4.28 4.35
CA ARG A 309 -14.45 3.28 3.82
C ARG A 309 -14.46 1.98 4.62
N ILE A 310 -13.32 1.54 5.13
CA ILE A 310 -13.27 0.32 5.97
C ILE A 310 -14.01 0.55 7.29
N LEU A 311 -13.81 1.70 7.94
CA LEU A 311 -14.55 2.07 9.15
C LEU A 311 -16.06 2.16 8.89
N PHE A 312 -16.45 2.78 7.76
CA PHE A 312 -17.85 2.85 7.34
C PHE A 312 -18.47 1.46 7.16
N THR A 313 -17.75 0.54 6.50
CA THR A 313 -18.23 -0.84 6.28
C THR A 313 -18.34 -1.61 7.59
N MET A 314 -17.31 -1.56 8.44
CA MET A 314 -17.36 -2.19 9.78
C MET A 314 -18.49 -1.62 10.64
N SER A 315 -18.83 -0.34 10.46
CA SER A 315 -19.93 0.32 11.19
C SER A 315 -21.29 -0.17 10.72
N ARG A 316 -21.47 -0.38 9.41
CA ARG A 316 -22.69 -0.98 8.84
C ARG A 316 -22.92 -2.40 9.34
N ASP A 317 -21.85 -3.15 9.56
CA ASP A 317 -21.89 -4.52 10.09
C ASP A 317 -22.03 -4.58 11.62
N GLY A 318 -22.10 -3.43 12.30
CA GLY A 318 -22.25 -3.35 13.76
C GLY A 318 -20.97 -3.67 14.55
N ASN A 319 -19.80 -3.70 13.91
CA ASN A 319 -18.51 -3.97 14.56
C ASN A 319 -17.87 -2.72 15.18
N VAL A 320 -18.32 -1.51 14.83
CA VAL A 320 -17.87 -0.22 15.40
C VAL A 320 -19.08 0.71 15.57
N PRO A 321 -18.99 1.80 16.38
CA PRO A 321 -20.12 2.69 16.64
C PRO A 321 -20.84 3.16 15.38
N ASN A 322 -22.18 3.14 15.40
CA ASN A 322 -23.04 3.54 14.27
C ASN A 322 -22.78 4.96 13.75
N VAL A 323 -22.08 5.80 14.50
CA VAL A 323 -21.70 7.17 14.10
C VAL A 323 -20.86 7.14 12.82
N PHE A 324 -20.04 6.11 12.60
CA PHE A 324 -19.22 5.97 11.40
C PHE A 324 -20.01 5.61 10.13
N THR A 325 -21.30 5.26 10.23
CA THR A 325 -22.19 5.10 9.06
C THR A 325 -22.65 6.43 8.45
N LYS A 326 -22.38 7.57 9.10
CA LYS A 326 -22.81 8.88 8.60
C LYS A 326 -21.97 9.31 7.40
N VAL A 327 -22.64 9.62 6.30
CA VAL A 327 -22.04 10.14 5.06
C VAL A 327 -22.41 11.60 4.81
N HIS A 328 -21.54 12.33 4.11
CA HIS A 328 -21.74 13.73 3.77
C HIS A 328 -22.90 13.89 2.78
N HIS A 329 -23.86 14.77 3.08
CA HIS A 329 -25.11 14.91 2.33
C HIS A 329 -24.93 15.16 0.82
N LYS A 330 -23.88 15.91 0.43
CA LYS A 330 -23.63 16.28 -0.98
C LYS A 330 -22.71 15.31 -1.73
N HIS A 331 -21.80 14.65 -1.01
CA HIS A 331 -20.67 13.93 -1.62
C HIS A 331 -20.65 12.44 -1.30
N SER A 332 -21.55 11.97 -0.41
CA SER A 332 -21.65 10.58 0.05
C SER A 332 -20.35 10.02 0.64
N THR A 333 -19.50 10.88 1.22
CA THR A 333 -18.23 10.52 1.83
C THR A 333 -18.36 10.33 3.35
N PRO A 334 -17.71 9.33 3.99
CA PRO A 334 -17.82 9.07 5.42
C PRO A 334 -17.03 10.09 6.26
N TYR A 335 -17.57 11.31 6.39
CA TYR A 335 -16.85 12.47 6.95
C TYR A 335 -16.40 12.29 8.40
N ILE A 336 -17.13 11.52 9.22
CA ILE A 336 -16.73 11.30 10.62
C ILE A 336 -15.50 10.40 10.70
N ALA A 337 -15.43 9.36 9.87
CA ALA A 337 -14.25 8.51 9.79
C ALA A 337 -13.02 9.33 9.33
N LEU A 338 -13.20 10.20 8.34
CA LEU A 338 -12.15 11.13 7.88
C LEU A 338 -11.67 12.07 8.99
N ASN A 339 -12.57 12.65 9.78
CA ASN A 339 -12.23 13.52 10.91
C ASN A 339 -11.40 12.79 11.97
N VAL A 340 -11.82 11.57 12.35
CA VAL A 340 -11.11 10.78 13.36
C VAL A 340 -9.72 10.37 12.88
N MET A 341 -9.60 9.94 11.62
CA MET A 341 -8.30 9.62 11.02
C MET A 341 -7.37 10.83 10.99
N LEU A 342 -7.86 12.00 10.57
CA LEU A 342 -7.05 13.24 10.57
C LEU A 342 -6.61 13.62 11.99
N ALA A 343 -7.54 13.65 12.94
CA ALA A 343 -7.23 14.02 14.32
C ALA A 343 -6.18 13.08 14.95
N ALA A 344 -6.35 11.76 14.75
CA ALA A 344 -5.39 10.78 15.23
C ALA A 344 -4.02 10.92 14.52
N ALA A 345 -3.99 11.19 13.22
CA ALA A 345 -2.76 11.40 12.46
C ALA A 345 -1.98 12.63 12.97
N VAL A 346 -2.68 13.74 13.24
CA VAL A 346 -2.06 14.96 13.81
C VAL A 346 -1.42 14.66 15.16
N VAL A 347 -2.10 13.90 16.03
CA VAL A 347 -1.53 13.48 17.32
C VAL A 347 -0.27 12.65 17.13
N VAL A 348 -0.29 11.64 16.25
CA VAL A 348 0.88 10.79 15.98
C VAL A 348 2.04 11.61 15.41
N ILE A 349 1.79 12.50 14.46
CA ILE A 349 2.81 13.38 13.88
C ILE A 349 3.46 14.26 14.95
N CYS A 350 2.64 14.88 15.81
CA CYS A 350 3.15 15.72 16.91
C CYS A 350 3.96 14.92 17.94
N LEU A 351 3.58 13.67 18.24
CA LEU A 351 4.34 12.81 19.15
C LEU A 351 5.72 12.40 18.59
N MET A 352 5.92 12.48 17.28
CA MET A 352 7.16 12.13 16.60
C MET A 352 8.14 13.31 16.46
N PHE A 353 7.93 14.42 17.20
CA PHE A 353 8.72 15.66 17.07
C PHE A 353 10.24 15.52 17.24
N LYS A 354 10.71 14.43 17.86
CA LYS A 354 12.15 14.15 18.04
C LYS A 354 12.82 13.55 16.79
N ASN A 355 12.02 13.08 15.84
CA ASN A 355 12.49 12.50 14.58
C ASN A 355 12.30 13.50 13.43
N ASP A 356 12.89 13.20 12.28
CA ASP A 356 12.56 13.85 11.01
C ASP A 356 11.40 13.13 10.30
N GLY A 357 10.83 13.76 9.27
CA GLY A 357 9.70 13.22 8.52
C GLY A 357 10.01 11.92 7.77
N ILE A 358 11.25 11.72 7.31
CA ILE A 358 11.68 10.52 6.56
C ILE A 358 11.82 9.33 7.50
N THR A 359 12.48 9.53 8.64
CA THR A 359 12.60 8.50 9.69
C THR A 359 11.22 8.12 10.23
N THR A 360 10.36 9.11 10.46
CA THR A 360 8.98 8.89 10.91
C THR A 360 8.18 8.08 9.88
N PHE A 361 8.33 8.40 8.59
CA PHE A 361 7.76 7.59 7.51
C PHE A 361 8.29 6.15 7.55
N GLY A 362 9.59 5.94 7.72
CA GLY A 362 10.17 4.59 7.81
C GLY A 362 9.53 3.74 8.92
N TYR A 363 9.28 4.33 10.09
CA TYR A 363 8.62 3.65 11.20
C TYR A 363 7.14 3.36 10.92
N LEU A 364 6.36 4.38 10.56
CA LEU A 364 4.93 4.23 10.30
C LEU A 364 4.66 3.33 9.09
N GLY A 365 5.43 3.50 8.02
CA GLY A 365 5.38 2.67 6.81
C GLY A 365 5.66 1.20 7.11
N THR A 366 6.67 0.90 7.94
CA THR A 366 6.97 -0.49 8.34
C THR A 366 5.85 -1.10 9.18
N ILE A 367 5.30 -0.37 10.16
CA ILE A 367 4.14 -0.83 10.96
C ILE A 367 2.94 -1.11 10.04
N GLY A 368 2.66 -0.18 9.11
CA GLY A 368 1.58 -0.34 8.13
C GLY A 368 1.79 -1.54 7.20
N ALA A 369 3.02 -1.75 6.73
CA ALA A 369 3.37 -2.88 5.87
C ALA A 369 3.23 -4.22 6.60
N LEU A 370 3.64 -4.30 7.88
CA LEU A 370 3.44 -5.48 8.71
C LEU A 370 1.95 -5.78 8.94
N ALA A 371 1.14 -4.76 9.20
CA ALA A 371 -0.31 -4.91 9.30
C ALA A 371 -0.91 -5.41 7.98
N LEU A 372 -0.56 -4.77 6.86
CA LEU A 372 -1.03 -5.17 5.54
C LEU A 372 -0.64 -6.61 5.19
N LEU A 373 0.58 -7.02 5.55
CA LEU A 373 1.06 -8.38 5.36
C LEU A 373 0.14 -9.39 6.07
N ILE A 374 -0.21 -9.16 7.33
CA ILE A 374 -1.12 -10.06 8.07
C ILE A 374 -2.50 -10.09 7.39
N SER A 375 -3.01 -8.94 6.96
CA SER A 375 -4.26 -8.89 6.19
C SER A 375 -4.19 -9.72 4.91
N TYR A 376 -3.09 -9.67 4.16
CA TYR A 376 -2.91 -10.47 2.95
C TYR A 376 -2.71 -11.96 3.23
N LEU A 377 -2.07 -12.33 4.35
CA LEU A 377 -1.99 -13.72 4.80
C LEU A 377 -3.39 -14.29 5.06
N LEU A 378 -4.24 -13.53 5.76
CA LEU A 378 -5.63 -13.92 6.00
C LEU A 378 -6.42 -14.03 4.69
N THR A 379 -6.21 -13.13 3.73
CA THR A 379 -6.84 -13.24 2.40
C THR A 379 -6.38 -14.49 1.65
N CYS A 380 -5.08 -14.80 1.63
CA CYS A 380 -4.58 -15.99 0.94
C CYS A 380 -5.13 -17.27 1.57
N LEU A 381 -5.12 -17.34 2.91
CA LEU A 381 -5.69 -18.45 3.66
C LEU A 381 -7.21 -18.58 3.40
N GLY A 382 -7.92 -17.45 3.43
CA GLY A 382 -9.33 -17.36 3.09
C GLY A 382 -9.63 -17.86 1.68
N ALA A 383 -8.83 -17.47 0.69
CA ALA A 383 -9.00 -17.90 -0.70
C ALA A 383 -8.84 -19.43 -0.83
N ILE A 384 -7.79 -19.99 -0.22
CA ILE A 384 -7.53 -21.43 -0.21
C ILE A 384 -8.72 -22.18 0.39
N ILE A 385 -9.26 -21.74 1.53
CA ILE A 385 -10.36 -22.40 2.22
C ILE A 385 -11.67 -22.24 1.43
N TYR A 386 -12.02 -21.02 1.03
CA TYR A 386 -13.29 -20.70 0.36
C TYR A 386 -13.40 -21.37 -1.01
N PHE A 387 -12.39 -21.23 -1.88
CA PHE A 387 -12.46 -21.77 -3.24
C PHE A 387 -12.26 -23.29 -3.29
N LYS A 388 -11.61 -23.89 -2.27
CA LYS A 388 -11.59 -25.34 -2.10
C LYS A 388 -12.95 -25.86 -1.64
N ALA A 389 -13.57 -25.22 -0.65
CA ALA A 389 -14.90 -25.61 -0.17
C ALA A 389 -15.98 -25.53 -1.27
N LYS A 390 -15.90 -24.52 -2.13
CA LYS A 390 -16.80 -24.33 -3.28
C LYS A 390 -16.46 -25.20 -4.50
N ASN A 391 -15.42 -26.05 -4.46
CA ASN A 391 -14.94 -26.84 -5.59
C ASN A 391 -14.61 -26.04 -6.87
N ILE A 392 -14.33 -24.73 -6.74
CA ILE A 392 -13.97 -23.85 -7.86
C ILE A 392 -12.50 -24.04 -8.26
N TRP A 393 -11.62 -24.20 -7.27
CA TRP A 393 -10.19 -24.42 -7.52
C TRP A 393 -9.85 -25.91 -7.55
N LYS A 394 -9.34 -26.36 -8.71
CA LYS A 394 -8.59 -27.62 -8.80
C LYS A 394 -7.27 -27.50 -8.06
N ILE A 395 -6.67 -28.64 -7.67
CA ILE A 395 -5.43 -28.69 -6.87
C ILE A 395 -4.29 -27.80 -7.41
N HIS A 396 -4.15 -27.71 -8.73
CA HIS A 396 -3.13 -26.88 -9.38
C HIS A 396 -3.32 -25.37 -9.13
N ASN A 397 -4.56 -24.90 -9.02
CA ASN A 397 -4.87 -23.50 -8.76
C ASN A 397 -4.62 -23.10 -7.30
N LEU A 398 -4.51 -24.07 -6.38
CA LEU A 398 -4.17 -23.83 -4.98
C LEU A 398 -2.67 -23.54 -4.79
N ILE A 399 -1.81 -23.91 -5.76
CA ILE A 399 -0.36 -23.76 -5.63
C ILE A 399 0.02 -22.29 -5.49
N LEU A 400 -0.52 -21.43 -6.36
CA LEU A 400 -0.19 -20.01 -6.40
C LEU A 400 -0.51 -19.26 -5.09
N PRO A 401 -1.76 -19.27 -4.56
CA PRO A 401 -2.06 -18.62 -3.29
C PRO A 401 -1.29 -19.25 -2.11
N THR A 402 -0.94 -20.54 -2.19
CA THR A 402 -0.12 -21.21 -1.16
C THR A 402 1.32 -20.71 -1.18
N VAL A 403 1.92 -20.54 -2.36
CA VAL A 403 3.25 -19.93 -2.51
C VAL A 403 3.23 -18.49 -2.00
N GLY A 404 2.18 -17.72 -2.31
CA GLY A 404 1.96 -16.38 -1.76
C GLY A 404 1.91 -16.39 -0.23
N LEU A 405 1.10 -17.29 0.35
CA LEU A 405 0.97 -17.46 1.81
C LEU A 405 2.32 -17.73 2.49
N PHE A 406 3.09 -18.69 1.99
CA PHE A 406 4.41 -19.01 2.58
C PHE A 406 5.44 -17.90 2.36
N GLY A 407 5.42 -17.24 1.20
CA GLY A 407 6.29 -16.09 0.93
C GLY A 407 6.03 -14.92 1.88
N LEU A 408 4.75 -14.58 2.10
CA LEU A 408 4.37 -13.57 3.08
C LEU A 408 4.71 -13.99 4.51
N ALA A 409 4.44 -15.25 4.88
CA ALA A 409 4.75 -15.76 6.23
C ALA A 409 6.25 -15.73 6.51
N PHE A 410 7.08 -16.05 5.52
CA PHE A 410 8.53 -15.96 5.60
C PHE A 410 9.00 -14.50 5.77
N ALA A 411 8.43 -13.56 5.01
CA ALA A 411 8.74 -12.13 5.15
C ALA A 411 8.37 -11.59 6.53
N PHE A 412 7.22 -12.01 7.08
CA PHE A 412 6.79 -11.66 8.43
C PHE A 412 7.73 -12.24 9.49
N TYR A 413 8.04 -13.53 9.39
CA TYR A 413 8.98 -14.21 10.29
C TYR A 413 10.35 -13.52 10.31
N SER A 414 10.84 -13.14 9.12
CA SER A 414 12.14 -12.45 8.98
C SER A 414 12.16 -11.05 9.60
N ASN A 415 11.01 -10.46 9.93
CA ASN A 415 10.92 -9.18 10.67
C ASN A 415 10.77 -9.38 12.19
N ILE A 416 10.54 -10.61 12.64
CA ILE A 416 10.51 -10.97 14.07
C ILE A 416 11.84 -11.56 14.50
N TYR A 417 12.44 -12.38 13.62
CA TYR A 417 13.69 -13.08 13.88
C TYR A 417 14.66 -12.98 12.70
N PRO A 418 15.94 -12.57 12.92
CA PRO A 418 16.51 -12.13 14.20
C PRO A 418 15.86 -10.84 14.71
N VAL A 419 15.83 -10.66 16.04
CA VAL A 419 15.16 -9.52 16.68
C VAL A 419 15.77 -8.21 16.16
N PRO A 420 14.98 -7.33 15.52
CA PRO A 420 15.50 -6.06 15.02
C PRO A 420 16.03 -5.16 16.14
N SER A 421 16.86 -4.18 15.79
CA SER A 421 17.26 -3.15 16.74
C SER A 421 16.07 -2.26 17.13
N TYR A 422 16.10 -1.70 18.35
CA TYR A 422 15.13 -0.70 18.77
C TYR A 422 15.16 0.52 17.83
N PRO A 423 13.99 1.09 17.42
CA PRO A 423 12.63 0.75 17.86
C PRO A 423 11.90 -0.31 17.02
N ALA A 424 12.53 -0.85 15.96
CA ALA A 424 11.86 -1.76 15.03
C ALA A 424 11.41 -3.08 15.65
N ASN A 425 12.06 -3.53 16.73
CA ASN A 425 11.61 -4.68 17.50
C ASN A 425 10.19 -4.53 18.07
N LEU A 426 9.71 -3.30 18.31
CA LEU A 426 8.38 -3.06 18.87
C LEU A 426 7.28 -3.15 17.82
N PHE A 427 7.59 -3.01 16.54
CA PHE A 427 6.58 -2.85 15.49
C PHE A 427 5.62 -4.04 15.36
N PRO A 428 6.08 -5.32 15.38
CA PRO A 428 5.15 -6.46 15.36
C PRO A 428 4.22 -6.48 16.57
N TYR A 429 4.70 -6.09 17.75
CA TYR A 429 3.90 -6.04 18.98
C TYR A 429 2.87 -4.91 18.96
N ILE A 430 3.17 -3.78 18.31
CA ILE A 430 2.19 -2.70 18.10
C ILE A 430 1.03 -3.20 17.23
N VAL A 431 1.33 -3.93 16.15
CA VAL A 431 0.29 -4.51 15.28
C VAL A 431 -0.56 -5.52 16.02
N LEU A 432 0.06 -6.41 16.82
CA LEU A 432 -0.65 -7.38 17.65
C LEU A 432 -1.53 -6.70 18.71
N GLY A 433 -0.96 -5.72 19.43
CA GLY A 433 -1.69 -4.96 20.45
C GLY A 433 -2.90 -4.23 19.87
N TRP A 434 -2.74 -3.58 18.71
CA TRP A 434 -3.84 -2.95 17.99
C TRP A 434 -4.93 -3.94 17.59
N THR A 435 -4.53 -5.10 17.05
CA THR A 435 -5.47 -6.15 16.64
C THR A 435 -6.31 -6.64 17.82
N ILE A 436 -5.67 -6.86 18.98
CA ILE A 436 -6.36 -7.29 20.21
C ILE A 436 -7.32 -6.20 20.68
N VAL A 437 -6.85 -4.95 20.79
CA VAL A 437 -7.69 -3.81 21.23
C VAL A 437 -8.89 -3.63 20.31
N GLY A 438 -8.67 -3.62 18.99
CA GLY A 438 -9.73 -3.51 18.00
C GLY A 438 -10.73 -4.66 18.09
N PHE A 439 -10.24 -5.91 18.19
CA PHE A 439 -11.10 -7.08 18.32
C PHE A 439 -11.97 -7.02 19.58
N VAL A 440 -11.38 -6.71 20.74
CA VAL A 440 -12.10 -6.57 22.01
C VAL A 440 -13.12 -5.43 21.93
N PHE A 441 -12.72 -4.29 21.38
CA PHE A 441 -13.62 -3.15 21.16
C PHE A 441 -14.84 -3.55 20.31
N SER A 442 -14.63 -4.30 19.21
CA SER A 442 -15.75 -4.77 18.39
C SER A 442 -16.65 -5.78 19.09
N GLN A 443 -16.14 -6.63 19.98
CA GLN A 443 -17.00 -7.53 20.76
C GLN A 443 -17.93 -6.77 21.71
N ILE A 444 -17.51 -5.61 22.22
CA ILE A 444 -18.34 -4.76 23.10
C ILE A 444 -19.53 -4.17 22.34
N TYR A 445 -19.36 -3.84 21.05
CA TYR A 445 -20.40 -3.21 20.23
C TYR A 445 -21.29 -4.19 19.47
N ARG A 446 -20.85 -5.44 19.30
CA ARG A 446 -21.59 -6.46 18.56
C ARG A 446 -22.86 -6.88 19.31
N LYS A 447 -23.99 -6.22 18.98
CA LYS A 447 -25.33 -6.70 19.36
C LYS A 447 -25.63 -8.05 18.69
N SER A 448 -26.38 -8.88 19.39
CA SER A 448 -26.57 -10.32 19.21
C SER A 448 -27.33 -10.74 17.94
N HIS A 449 -26.69 -10.74 16.77
CA HIS A 449 -27.17 -11.48 15.58
C HIS A 449 -26.08 -12.42 15.06
N GLU A 450 -25.97 -13.58 15.70
CA GLU A 450 -25.14 -14.69 15.22
C GLU A 450 -25.90 -15.47 14.12
N VAL A 451 -25.80 -14.99 12.88
CA VAL A 451 -25.96 -15.87 11.70
C VAL A 451 -24.74 -16.79 11.62
N SER A 452 -24.95 -18.10 11.44
CA SER A 452 -23.92 -19.15 11.50
C SER A 452 -22.94 -19.07 10.32
N HIS A 453 -21.75 -19.66 10.49
CA HIS A 453 -20.72 -19.66 9.43
C HIS A 453 -21.12 -20.51 8.21
N GLU A 454 -21.91 -21.56 8.40
CA GLU A 454 -22.44 -22.39 7.31
C GLU A 454 -23.47 -21.62 6.48
N GLU A 455 -24.36 -20.85 7.11
CA GLU A 455 -25.34 -20.01 6.39
C GLU A 455 -24.66 -19.01 5.45
N LEU A 456 -23.59 -18.34 5.88
CA LEU A 456 -22.84 -17.39 5.03
C LEU A 456 -22.17 -18.03 3.80
N LEU A 457 -21.77 -19.32 3.90
CA LEU A 457 -21.22 -20.06 2.75
C LEU A 457 -22.34 -20.50 1.79
N HIS A 458 -23.57 -20.68 2.27
CA HIS A 458 -24.72 -21.14 1.49
C HIS A 458 -25.62 -20.01 0.95
N GLU A 459 -25.62 -18.82 1.56
CA GLU A 459 -26.43 -17.65 1.12
C GLU A 459 -26.09 -17.23 -0.33
N ASP A 460 -24.80 -17.24 -0.69
CA ASP A 460 -24.35 -16.91 -2.06
C ASP A 460 -24.82 -17.94 -3.13
N LEU A 461 -25.22 -19.18 -2.75
CA LEU A 461 -25.75 -20.16 -3.71
C LEU A 461 -27.18 -19.85 -4.15
N TYR A 462 -27.93 -19.07 -3.37
CA TYR A 462 -29.28 -18.68 -3.74
C TYR A 462 -29.28 -17.44 -4.64
N GLU A 463 -28.44 -16.43 -4.32
CA GLU A 463 -28.32 -15.22 -5.14
C GLU A 463 -27.69 -15.51 -6.53
N GLU A 464 -26.70 -16.40 -6.62
CA GLU A 464 -26.05 -16.75 -7.92
C GLU A 464 -26.96 -17.61 -8.81
N ASN A 465 -27.93 -18.34 -8.23
CA ASN A 465 -28.95 -19.06 -9.00
C ASN A 465 -30.09 -18.15 -9.46
N GLU A 466 -30.44 -17.10 -8.71
CA GLU A 466 -31.40 -16.10 -9.18
C GLU A 466 -30.81 -15.18 -10.25
N GLU A 467 -29.54 -14.76 -10.15
CA GLU A 467 -28.88 -13.93 -11.17
C GLU A 467 -28.67 -14.67 -12.52
N ASN A 468 -28.60 -16.01 -12.50
CA ASN A 468 -28.49 -16.83 -13.72
C ASN A 468 -29.86 -17.35 -14.23
N ALA A 469 -30.93 -17.16 -13.46
CA ALA A 469 -32.30 -17.55 -13.84
C ALA A 469 -33.12 -16.39 -14.44
N ILE A 470 -32.54 -15.19 -14.53
CA ILE A 470 -33.08 -13.98 -15.19
C ILE A 470 -32.20 -13.67 -16.40
#